data_AF-A0A3C0JAY5-F1
#
_entry.id   AF-A0A3C0JAY5-F1
#
_cell.length_a   1.000
_cell.length_b   1.000
_cell.length_c   1.000
_cell.angle_alpha   90.00
_cell.angle_beta   90.00
_cell.angle_gamma   90.00
#
_symmetry.space_group_name_H-M   'P 1'
#
loop_
_entity.id
_entity.type
_entity.pdbx_description
1 polymer ?
#
loop_
_entity_poly.entity_id
_entity_poly.type
_entity_poly.pdbx_seq_one_letter_code
_entity_poly.pdbx_strand_id
1 'polypeptide(L)'
;GIQARVLHRLGAERALVVWGRDGMDEISLGAATLVGELRDGQVREYEIHPEDFGIAMAASRNLRVADAAESKAMLLGVLDNRPGPAR
;
A
#
# COMPACT_ATOMS: atom_id res chain seq x y z
N GLY A 1 -6.15 -9.60 -9.55
CA GLY A 1 -6.25 -10.81 -8.70
C GLY A 1 -5.42 -12.05 -9.04
N ILE A 2 -4.47 -12.06 -10.01
CA ILE A 2 -3.71 -13.31 -10.35
C ILE A 2 -2.90 -13.81 -9.15
N GLN A 3 -2.04 -12.96 -8.57
CA GLN A 3 -1.15 -13.33 -7.47
C GLN A 3 -1.93 -13.84 -6.24
N ALA A 4 -3.09 -13.26 -5.92
CA ALA A 4 -3.92 -13.72 -4.79
C ALA A 4 -4.41 -15.16 -4.98
N ARG A 5 -4.79 -15.54 -6.22
CA ARG A 5 -5.19 -16.91 -6.55
C ARG A 5 -4.01 -17.88 -6.57
N VAL A 6 -2.81 -17.41 -6.96
CA VAL A 6 -1.58 -18.20 -6.87
C VAL A 6 -1.24 -18.50 -5.42
N LEU A 7 -1.25 -17.48 -4.55
CA LEU A 7 -1.02 -17.64 -3.11
C LEU A 7 -2.00 -18.63 -2.48
N HIS A 8 -3.27 -18.57 -2.86
CA HIS A 8 -4.26 -19.56 -2.43
C HIS A 8 -3.86 -20.99 -2.82
N ARG A 9 -3.44 -21.21 -4.08
CA ARG A 9 -2.99 -22.54 -4.56
C ARG A 9 -1.69 -23.00 -3.90
N LEU A 10 -0.84 -22.07 -3.45
CA LEU A 10 0.38 -22.38 -2.70
C LEU A 10 0.12 -22.64 -1.20
N GLY A 11 -1.13 -22.56 -0.74
CA GLY A 11 -1.51 -22.89 0.63
C GLY A 11 -1.51 -21.70 1.60
N ALA A 12 -1.47 -20.46 1.10
CA ALA A 12 -1.68 -19.30 1.97
C ALA A 12 -3.10 -19.31 2.56
N GLU A 13 -3.22 -19.03 3.86
CA GLU A 13 -4.52 -18.91 4.52
C GLU A 13 -5.13 -17.51 4.32
N ARG A 14 -4.28 -16.48 4.35
CA ARG A 14 -4.65 -15.07 4.19
C ARG A 14 -3.59 -14.31 3.40
N ALA A 15 -4.03 -13.42 2.52
CA ALA A 15 -3.12 -12.51 1.80
C ALA A 15 -3.84 -11.24 1.35
N LEU A 16 -3.09 -10.14 1.22
CA LEU A 16 -3.49 -8.96 0.47
C LEU A 16 -2.48 -8.74 -0.64
N VAL A 17 -2.96 -8.70 -1.88
CA VAL A 17 -2.19 -8.27 -3.05
C VAL A 17 -2.71 -6.91 -3.44
N VAL A 18 -1.84 -5.90 -3.44
CA VAL A 18 -2.24 -4.51 -3.67
C VAL A 18 -1.52 -3.93 -4.88
N TRP A 19 -2.17 -2.97 -5.53
CA TRP A 19 -1.57 -2.15 -6.58
C TRP A 19 -2.25 -0.79 -6.61
N GLY A 20 -1.48 0.27 -6.40
CA GLY A 20 -1.93 1.65 -6.52
C GLY A 20 -2.17 2.03 -7.98
N ARG A 21 -3.28 2.70 -8.29
CA ARG A 21 -3.61 3.14 -9.66
C ARG A 21 -2.66 4.19 -10.22
N ASP A 22 -1.78 4.74 -9.40
CA ASP A 22 -0.66 5.59 -9.76
C ASP A 22 0.62 4.81 -10.11
N GLY A 23 0.55 3.46 -10.12
CA GLY A 23 1.63 2.58 -10.53
C GLY A 23 2.48 2.03 -9.38
N MET A 24 2.10 2.27 -8.13
CA MET A 24 2.80 1.76 -6.94
C MET A 24 2.46 0.29 -6.68
N ASP A 25 3.45 -0.48 -6.21
CA ASP A 25 3.31 -1.86 -5.73
C ASP A 25 2.90 -1.96 -4.25
N GLU A 26 2.42 -0.85 -3.69
CA GLU A 26 1.96 -0.68 -2.31
C GLU A 26 0.56 -0.04 -2.28
N ILE A 27 -0.01 0.14 -1.09
CA ILE A 27 -1.24 0.93 -0.92
C ILE A 27 -0.89 2.40 -1.17
N SER A 28 -1.52 3.02 -2.17
CA SER A 28 -1.24 4.39 -2.57
C SER A 28 -1.92 5.40 -1.64
N LEU A 29 -1.20 6.51 -1.38
CA LEU A 29 -1.77 7.74 -0.80
C LEU A 29 -2.24 8.73 -1.87
N GLY A 30 -1.91 8.53 -3.15
CA GLY A 30 -2.17 9.49 -4.23
C GLY A 30 -3.28 9.08 -5.20
N ALA A 31 -3.75 7.83 -5.11
CA ALA A 31 -4.78 7.26 -5.96
C ALA A 31 -5.48 6.10 -5.25
N ALA A 32 -6.56 5.59 -5.86
CA ALA A 32 -7.19 4.36 -5.39
C ALA A 32 -6.24 3.16 -5.52
N THR A 33 -6.39 2.17 -4.63
CA THR A 33 -5.62 0.93 -4.64
C THR A 33 -6.53 -0.24 -4.96
N LEU A 34 -6.17 -1.04 -5.97
CA LEU A 34 -6.82 -2.32 -6.24
C LEU A 34 -6.30 -3.36 -5.25
N VAL A 35 -7.22 -4.08 -4.60
CA VAL A 35 -6.91 -5.08 -3.57
C VAL A 35 -7.45 -6.44 -4.02
N GLY A 36 -6.59 -7.45 -4.02
CA GLY A 36 -6.96 -8.86 -4.06
C GLY A 36 -6.74 -9.49 -2.70
N GLU A 37 -7.81 -9.71 -1.94
CA GLU A 37 -7.78 -10.32 -0.62
C GLU A 37 -8.08 -11.82 -0.72
N LEU A 38 -7.16 -12.64 -0.21
CA LEU A 38 -7.44 -14.03 0.13
C LEU A 38 -7.79 -14.09 1.62
N ARG A 39 -8.98 -14.60 1.93
CA ARG A 39 -9.43 -14.83 3.30
C ARG A 39 -10.50 -15.91 3.34
N ASP A 40 -10.46 -16.78 4.34
CA ASP A 40 -11.44 -17.86 4.54
C ASP A 40 -11.60 -18.75 3.28
N GLY A 41 -10.49 -19.00 2.59
CA GLY A 41 -10.44 -19.79 1.35
C GLY A 41 -11.06 -19.12 0.12
N GLN A 42 -11.44 -17.83 0.19
CA GLN A 42 -12.03 -17.08 -0.91
C GLN A 42 -11.14 -15.91 -1.31
N VAL A 43 -11.07 -15.65 -2.63
CA VAL A 43 -10.45 -14.44 -3.16
C VAL A 43 -11.53 -13.41 -3.46
N ARG A 44 -11.43 -12.22 -2.85
CA ARG A 44 -12.27 -11.06 -3.11
C ARG A 44 -11.43 -9.96 -3.73
N GLU A 45 -11.98 -9.26 -4.70
CA GLU A 45 -11.32 -8.11 -5.35
C GLU A 45 -12.17 -6.87 -5.12
N TYR A 46 -11.55 -5.80 -4.63
CA TYR A 46 -12.19 -4.53 -4.33
C TYR A 46 -11.19 -3.38 -4.47
N GLU A 47 -11.68 -2.16 -4.36
CA GLU A 47 -10.88 -0.94 -4.43
C GLU A 47 -11.02 -0.18 -3.11
N ILE A 48 -9.92 0.43 -2.67
CA ILE A 48 -9.87 1.29 -1.48
C ILE A 48 -9.26 2.64 -1.84
N HIS A 49 -9.65 3.69 -1.13
CA HIS A 49 -9.11 5.04 -1.20
C HIS A 49 -8.51 5.44 0.14
N PRO A 50 -7.49 6.33 0.19
CA PRO A 50 -6.96 6.86 1.46
C PRO A 50 -8.07 7.40 2.38
N GLU A 51 -9.09 8.03 1.79
CA GLU A 51 -10.21 8.64 2.47
C GLU A 51 -11.09 7.62 3.21
N ASP A 52 -11.13 6.36 2.76
CA ASP A 52 -11.84 5.27 3.45
C ASP A 52 -11.28 5.02 4.86
N PHE A 53 -10.05 5.49 5.12
CA PHE A 53 -9.34 5.38 6.39
C PHE A 53 -9.14 6.74 7.09
N GLY A 54 -9.79 7.80 6.60
CA GLY A 54 -9.64 9.15 7.14
C GLY A 54 -8.30 9.80 6.82
N ILE A 55 -7.57 9.29 5.82
CA ILE A 55 -6.30 9.84 5.35
C ILE A 55 -6.56 10.68 4.11
N ALA A 56 -6.06 11.91 4.09
CA ALA A 56 -6.17 12.75 2.91
C ALA A 56 -5.21 12.27 1.81
N MET A 57 -5.67 12.27 0.56
CA MET A 57 -4.79 12.03 -0.57
C MET A 57 -3.56 12.95 -0.57
N ALA A 58 -2.38 12.36 -0.79
CA ALA A 58 -1.10 13.04 -0.92
C ALA A 58 -0.44 12.70 -2.26
N ALA A 59 0.07 13.70 -2.96
CA ALA A 59 0.77 13.47 -4.22
C ALA A 59 2.04 12.63 -3.98
N SER A 60 2.26 11.61 -4.81
CA SER A 60 3.41 10.68 -4.72
C SER A 60 4.77 11.37 -4.69
N ARG A 61 4.90 12.55 -5.31
CA ARG A 61 6.10 13.40 -5.23
C ARG A 61 6.52 13.75 -3.80
N ASN A 62 5.60 13.76 -2.84
CA ASN A 62 5.86 14.08 -1.44
C ASN A 62 6.59 12.95 -0.70
N LEU A 63 6.62 11.74 -1.27
CA LEU A 63 7.33 10.56 -0.74
C LEU A 63 8.63 10.26 -1.50
N ARG A 64 9.00 11.11 -2.45
CA ARG A 64 10.21 10.90 -3.25
C ARG A 64 11.46 11.19 -2.42
N VAL A 65 12.42 10.29 -2.49
CA VAL A 65 13.77 10.43 -1.92
C VAL A 65 14.81 10.32 -3.03
N ALA A 66 15.92 11.03 -2.91
CA ALA A 66 16.99 11.04 -3.91
C ALA A 66 17.95 9.85 -3.74
N ASP A 67 18.14 9.37 -2.51
CA ASP A 67 19.07 8.27 -2.20
C ASP A 67 18.65 7.44 -0.97
N ALA A 68 19.47 6.45 -0.64
CA ALA A 68 19.26 5.56 0.50
C ALA A 68 19.40 6.26 1.86
N ALA A 69 20.21 7.32 1.95
CA ALA A 69 20.39 8.08 3.19
C ALA A 69 19.14 8.90 3.50
N GLU A 70 18.55 9.54 2.50
CA GLU A 70 17.26 10.24 2.60
C GLU A 70 16.11 9.27 2.90
N SER A 71 16.08 8.10 2.27
CA SER A 71 15.10 7.03 2.60
C SER A 71 15.15 6.67 4.09
N LYS A 72 16.35 6.41 4.62
CA LYS A 72 16.54 6.13 6.05
C LYS A 72 16.10 7.31 6.93
N ALA A 73 16.46 8.53 6.55
CA ALA A 73 16.10 9.72 7.33
C ALA A 73 14.58 9.94 7.37
N MET A 74 13.88 9.72 6.25
CA MET A 74 12.42 9.80 6.16
C MET A 74 11.78 8.74 7.07
N LEU A 75 12.21 7.48 6.98
CA LEU A 75 11.71 6.39 7.82
C LEU A 75 11.91 6.69 9.32
N LEU A 76 13.11 7.15 9.72
CA LEU A 76 13.35 7.54 11.11
C LEU A 76 12.46 8.70 11.56
N GLY A 77 12.16 9.66 10.67
CA GLY A 77 11.22 10.73 10.95
C GLY A 77 9.80 10.23 11.25
N VAL A 78 9.35 9.19 10.54
CA VAL A 78 8.06 8.51 10.80
C VAL A 78 8.07 7.86 12.18
N LEU A 79 9.14 7.13 12.52
CA LEU A 79 9.30 6.49 13.84
C LEU A 79 9.38 7.52 14.98
N ASP A 80 9.93 8.70 14.72
CA ASP A 80 9.94 9.87 15.62
C ASP A 80 8.57 10.59 15.70
N ASN A 81 7.53 10.06 15.04
CA ASN A 81 6.18 10.63 14.97
C ASN A 81 6.12 12.03 14.32
N ARG A 82 7.10 12.40 13.49
CA ARG A 82 7.08 13.69 12.78
C ARG A 82 5.90 13.72 11.79
N PRO A 83 5.03 14.76 11.82
CA PRO A 83 3.88 14.81 10.94
C PRO A 83 4.30 15.02 9.47
N GLY A 84 3.61 14.38 8.55
CA GLY A 84 3.79 14.54 7.12
C GLY A 84 3.30 13.33 6.33
N PRO A 85 3.25 13.38 4.99
CA PRO A 85 2.73 12.29 4.16
C PRO A 85 3.41 10.92 4.36
N ALA A 86 4.64 10.90 4.88
CA ALA A 86 5.35 9.65 5.15
C ALA A 86 4.85 8.92 6.42
N ARG A 87 4.16 9.60 7.34
CA ARG A 87 3.68 9.05 8.62
C ARG A 87 2.18 8.81 8.59
#